data_AF-A0A1Q3FF63-F1
#
_entry.id   AF-A0A1Q3FF63-F1
#
_cell.length_a   1.000
_cell.length_b   1.000
_cell.length_c   1.000
_cell.angle_alpha   90.00
_cell.angle_beta   90.00
_cell.angle_gamma   90.00
#
_symmetry.space_group_name_H-M   'P 1'
#
loop_
_entity.id
_entity.type
_entity.pdbx_description
1 polymer ?
#
loop_
_entity_poly.entity_id
_entity_poly.type
_entity_poly.pdbx_seq_one_letter_code
_entity_poly.pdbx_strand_id
1 'polypeptide(L)'
;MASSRKVFHKIQDLNKCAEGVKYLVNRNPRNLERLRVAYKTDGYHLEKPGRSFWHKLELTASNKYVTAKLNHFQNGTVVESSTSEWAIKQHLFKGNDTAAYVNLAKIFATRCMEAGLTEMRCDLQPKPNGKVDKFLATLTSCGIKLEEPERLKPARPWDMERPEKPWEVTE
;
A
#
# COMPACT_ATOMS: atom_id res chain seq x y z
N MET A 1 -20.51 -1.93 22.42
CA MET A 1 -20.60 -1.50 21.00
C MET A 1 -21.41 -0.21 20.94
N ALA A 2 -20.98 0.81 20.21
CA ALA A 2 -21.76 2.04 20.07
C ALA A 2 -23.07 1.75 19.30
N SER A 3 -24.21 2.23 19.81
CA SER A 3 -25.50 2.11 19.12
C SER A 3 -25.44 2.80 17.75
N SER A 4 -25.92 2.15 16.69
CA SER A 4 -25.93 2.66 15.31
C SER A 4 -26.50 4.08 15.19
N ARG A 5 -27.54 4.37 15.98
CA ARG A 5 -28.18 5.69 16.05
C ARG A 5 -27.24 6.78 16.57
N LYS A 6 -26.40 6.47 17.57
CA LYS A 6 -25.41 7.41 18.12
C LYS A 6 -24.30 7.69 17.12
N VAL A 7 -23.88 6.68 16.36
CA VAL A 7 -22.88 6.83 15.30
C VAL A 7 -23.42 7.73 14.18
N PHE A 8 -24.64 7.47 13.72
CA PHE A 8 -25.28 8.27 12.68
C PHE A 8 -25.46 9.73 13.07
N HIS A 9 -25.92 9.99 14.31
CA HIS A 9 -26.05 11.36 14.82
C HIS A 9 -24.71 12.10 14.85
N LYS A 10 -23.64 11.41 15.29
CA LYS A 10 -22.29 11.98 15.33
C LYS A 10 -21.73 12.28 13.93
N ILE A 11 -22.06 11.45 12.94
CA ILE A 11 -21.73 11.70 11.53
C ILE A 11 -22.47 12.94 11.02
N GLN A 12 -23.78 13.05 11.30
CA GLN A 12 -24.55 14.25 10.94
C GLN A 12 -23.97 15.51 11.58
N ASP A 13 -23.57 15.44 12.84
CA ASP A 13 -22.99 16.58 13.55
C ASP A 13 -21.58 16.93 13.03
N LEU A 14 -20.78 15.96 12.59
CA LEU A 14 -19.49 16.21 11.93
C LEU A 14 -19.64 16.81 10.53
N ASN A 15 -20.73 16.48 9.83
CA ASN A 15 -21.00 16.99 8.48
C ASN A 15 -21.60 18.41 8.49
N LYS A 16 -22.03 18.92 9.65
CA LYS A 16 -22.44 20.32 9.78
C LYS A 16 -21.20 21.21 9.73
N CYS A 17 -20.93 21.80 8.56
CA CYS A 17 -19.98 22.90 8.45
C CYS A 17 -20.52 24.09 9.25
N ALA A 18 -19.74 24.60 10.21
CA ALA A 18 -20.09 25.82 10.91
C ALA A 18 -20.10 27.01 9.94
N GLU A 19 -21.05 27.93 10.12
CA GLU A 19 -21.16 29.13 9.30
C GLU A 19 -19.89 29.98 9.42
N GLY A 20 -19.31 30.38 8.27
CA GLY A 20 -18.09 31.20 8.21
C GLY A 20 -16.76 30.45 8.16
N VAL A 21 -16.75 29.11 8.12
CA VAL A 21 -15.51 28.32 7.98
C VAL A 21 -14.99 28.39 6.53
N LYS A 22 -13.77 28.93 6.35
CA LYS A 22 -13.11 29.07 5.03
C LYS A 22 -12.28 27.87 4.59
N TYR A 23 -11.85 27.02 5.53
CA TYR A 23 -10.95 25.90 5.26
C TYR A 23 -11.35 24.66 6.05
N LEU A 24 -11.13 23.49 5.46
CA LEU A 24 -11.39 22.19 6.08
C LEU A 24 -10.06 21.49 6.38
N VAL A 25 -9.90 21.04 7.62
CA VAL A 25 -8.68 20.36 8.05
C VAL A 25 -8.91 18.86 8.11
N ASN A 26 -8.29 18.11 7.20
CA ASN A 26 -8.27 16.66 7.27
C ASN A 26 -7.06 16.18 8.08
N ARG A 27 -7.30 15.40 9.13
CA ARG A 27 -6.26 14.82 10.00
C ARG A 27 -5.85 13.39 9.62
N ASN A 28 -6.45 12.81 8.58
CA ASN A 28 -6.09 11.47 8.13
C ASN A 28 -4.74 11.50 7.39
N PRO A 29 -3.70 10.81 7.89
CA PRO A 29 -2.38 10.81 7.28
C PRO A 29 -2.40 10.26 5.84
N ARG A 30 -3.26 9.27 5.55
CA ARG A 30 -3.32 8.61 4.24
C ARG A 30 -4.11 9.37 3.17
N ASN A 31 -4.74 10.50 3.52
CA ASN A 31 -5.60 11.21 2.58
C ASN A 31 -4.83 11.72 1.36
N LEU A 32 -3.68 12.33 1.59
CA LEU A 32 -2.86 12.91 0.52
C LEU A 32 -2.23 11.84 -0.39
N GLU A 33 -1.93 10.66 0.16
CA GLU A 33 -1.41 9.51 -0.59
C GLU A 33 -2.48 8.97 -1.55
N ARG A 34 -3.72 8.81 -1.07
CA ARG A 34 -4.85 8.35 -1.91
C ARG A 34 -5.19 9.35 -3.02
N LEU A 35 -5.05 10.64 -2.74
CA LEU A 35 -5.18 11.71 -3.74
C LEU A 35 -3.95 11.85 -4.63
N ARG A 36 -2.88 11.06 -4.45
CA ARG A 36 -1.62 11.16 -5.19
C ARG A 36 -0.93 12.54 -5.13
N VAL A 37 -1.30 13.38 -4.16
CA VAL A 37 -0.70 14.72 -3.98
C VAL A 37 0.45 14.69 -2.97
N ALA A 38 0.47 13.69 -2.08
CA ALA A 38 1.51 13.50 -1.07
C ALA A 38 2.91 13.50 -1.68
N TYR A 39 3.85 14.17 -1.01
CA TYR A 39 5.25 14.14 -1.39
C TYR A 39 5.80 12.72 -1.20
N LYS A 40 6.44 12.18 -2.24
CA LYS A 40 7.34 11.05 -2.11
C LYS A 40 8.72 11.58 -1.72
N THR A 41 9.54 10.75 -1.09
CA THR A 41 10.97 11.04 -0.89
C THR A 41 11.69 11.04 -2.23
N ASP A 42 11.67 12.21 -2.87
CA ASP A 42 12.30 12.48 -4.16
C ASP A 42 13.80 12.78 -3.99
N GLY A 43 14.60 12.49 -5.01
CA GLY A 43 16.06 12.55 -4.94
C GLY A 43 16.71 11.17 -4.82
N TYR A 44 17.97 11.16 -4.35
CA TYR A 44 18.80 9.94 -4.24
C TYR A 44 18.93 9.15 -5.56
N HIS A 45 18.92 9.85 -6.71
CA HIS A 45 18.96 9.24 -8.04
C HIS A 45 20.19 8.34 -8.29
N LEU A 46 21.29 8.59 -7.57
CA LEU A 46 22.52 7.80 -7.66
C LEU A 46 22.51 6.57 -6.74
N GLU A 47 21.63 6.51 -5.74
CA GLU A 47 21.54 5.39 -4.82
C GLU A 47 20.57 4.32 -5.33
N LYS A 48 20.93 3.05 -5.12
CA LYS A 48 20.05 1.90 -5.36
C LYS A 48 19.92 1.13 -4.05
N PRO A 49 18.70 0.73 -3.64
CA PRO A 49 17.40 0.93 -4.29
C PRO A 49 16.87 2.36 -4.16
N GLY A 50 16.05 2.79 -5.13
CA GLY A 50 15.47 4.13 -5.14
C GLY A 50 14.53 4.37 -3.96
N ARG A 51 14.55 5.59 -3.41
CA ARG A 51 13.77 5.95 -2.21
C ARG A 51 12.42 6.60 -2.51
N SER A 52 12.04 6.80 -3.77
CA SER A 52 10.77 7.46 -4.13
C SER A 52 9.59 6.49 -4.08
N PHE A 53 8.94 6.37 -2.91
CA PHE A 53 7.72 5.57 -2.72
C PHE A 53 6.90 6.07 -1.52
N TRP A 54 5.61 5.73 -1.47
CA TRP A 54 4.84 5.84 -0.22
C TRP A 54 4.92 4.52 0.56
N HIS A 55 4.61 3.42 -0.09
CA HIS A 55 4.64 2.06 0.43
C HIS A 55 5.54 1.15 -0.42
N LYS A 56 6.47 0.48 0.23
CA LYS A 56 7.41 -0.46 -0.40
C LYS A 56 7.22 -1.86 0.13
N LEU A 57 7.15 -2.82 -0.81
CA LEU A 57 7.20 -4.24 -0.52
C LEU A 57 8.63 -4.66 -0.23
N GLU A 58 8.84 -5.26 0.95
CA GLU A 58 10.10 -5.85 1.36
C GLU A 58 9.88 -7.33 1.68
N LEU A 59 10.70 -8.20 1.08
CA LEU A 59 10.64 -9.63 1.29
C LEU A 59 11.97 -10.09 1.88
N THR A 60 11.92 -10.58 3.12
CA THR A 60 13.08 -11.08 3.85
C THR A 60 12.97 -12.59 3.99
N ALA A 61 13.91 -13.31 3.38
CA ALA A 61 13.99 -14.75 3.47
C ALA A 61 15.12 -15.14 4.42
N SER A 62 14.76 -15.79 5.53
CA SER A 62 15.70 -16.50 6.39
C SER A 62 15.83 -17.96 5.92
N ASN A 63 16.75 -18.72 6.52
CA ASN A 63 16.93 -20.13 6.16
C ASN A 63 15.64 -20.95 6.41
N LYS A 64 14.93 -20.65 7.50
CA LYS A 64 13.74 -21.39 7.94
C LYS A 64 12.40 -20.73 7.58
N TYR A 65 12.34 -19.41 7.57
CA TYR A 65 11.10 -18.65 7.43
C TYR A 65 11.24 -17.52 6.41
N VAL A 66 10.11 -17.03 5.94
CA VAL A 66 10.00 -15.95 4.98
C VAL A 66 9.02 -14.94 5.55
N THR A 67 9.36 -13.66 5.45
CA THR A 67 8.57 -12.55 5.95
C THR A 67 8.39 -11.51 4.87
N ALA A 68 7.15 -11.17 4.56
CA ALA A 68 6.79 -10.05 3.70
C ALA A 68 6.31 -8.87 4.55
N LYS A 69 6.84 -7.69 4.26
CA LYS A 69 6.54 -6.44 4.93
C LYS A 69 6.15 -5.38 3.92
N LEU A 70 5.19 -4.55 4.30
CA LEU A 70 4.83 -3.33 3.60
C LEU A 70 5.29 -2.14 4.44
N ASN A 71 6.36 -1.47 4.01
CA ASN A 71 6.94 -0.36 4.75
C ASN A 71 6.49 0.97 4.16
N HIS A 72 5.98 1.85 5.02
CA HIS A 72 5.78 3.26 4.72
C HIS A 72 7.09 4.04 4.88
N PHE A 73 7.34 5.05 4.03
CA PHE A 73 8.60 5.81 4.05
C PHE A 73 8.88 6.51 5.39
N GLN A 74 7.85 6.95 6.12
CA GLN A 74 8.00 7.64 7.40
C GLN A 74 7.64 6.79 8.62
N ASN A 75 6.63 5.92 8.49
CA ASN A 75 6.01 5.24 9.64
C ASN A 75 6.56 3.83 9.87
N GLY A 76 7.40 3.32 8.96
CA GLY A 76 7.90 1.95 9.01
C GLY A 76 6.84 0.93 8.57
N THR A 77 6.89 -0.27 9.14
CA THR A 77 6.05 -1.41 8.70
C THR A 77 4.58 -1.20 9.04
N VAL A 78 3.73 -1.18 8.00
CA VAL A 78 2.27 -1.03 8.10
C VAL A 78 1.58 -2.40 8.16
N VAL A 79 1.98 -3.31 7.27
CA VAL A 79 1.46 -4.68 7.19
C VAL A 79 2.64 -5.63 7.19
N GLU A 80 2.57 -6.66 8.01
CA GLU A 80 3.54 -7.74 8.07
C GLU A 80 2.82 -9.08 7.93
N SER A 81 3.47 -10.02 7.26
CA SER A 81 3.10 -11.43 7.27
C SER A 81 4.35 -12.30 7.25
N SER A 82 4.39 -13.31 8.12
CA SER A 82 5.53 -14.22 8.20
C SER A 82 5.09 -15.67 8.28
N THR A 83 5.83 -16.57 7.62
CA THR A 83 5.64 -18.02 7.80
C THR A 83 6.03 -18.50 9.21
N SER A 84 6.60 -17.62 10.05
CA SER A 84 6.83 -17.88 11.46
C SER A 84 5.56 -17.78 12.31
N GLU A 85 4.53 -17.07 11.84
CA GLU A 85 3.24 -16.94 12.52
C GLU A 85 2.57 -18.31 12.64
N TRP A 86 2.10 -18.65 13.83
CA TRP A 86 1.53 -19.98 14.10
C TRP A 86 0.31 -20.30 13.21
N ALA A 87 -0.53 -19.29 12.95
CA ALA A 87 -1.69 -19.42 12.06
C ALA A 87 -1.30 -19.89 10.65
N ILE A 88 -0.16 -19.45 10.13
CA ILE A 88 0.33 -19.81 8.80
C ILE A 88 1.14 -21.12 8.89
N LYS A 89 2.01 -21.20 9.89
CA LYS A 89 2.96 -22.29 10.08
C LYS A 89 2.30 -23.65 10.22
N GLN A 90 1.15 -23.74 10.89
CA GLN A 90 0.44 -25.02 11.07
C GLN A 90 -0.06 -25.63 9.75
N HIS A 91 -0.29 -24.79 8.73
CA HIS A 91 -0.76 -25.21 7.41
C HIS A 91 0.38 -25.39 6.40
N LEU A 92 1.63 -25.21 6.82
CA LEU A 92 2.81 -25.35 5.98
C LEU A 92 3.67 -26.52 6.44
N PHE A 93 4.05 -27.38 5.50
CA PHE A 93 5.04 -28.41 5.76
C PHE A 93 6.44 -27.81 6.01
N LYS A 94 6.81 -26.77 5.25
CA LYS A 94 8.10 -26.07 5.38
C LYS A 94 7.94 -24.56 5.15
N GLY A 95 8.56 -23.75 6.01
CA GLY A 95 8.38 -22.28 6.02
C GLY A 95 9.12 -21.49 4.93
N ASN A 96 9.93 -22.15 4.08
CA ASN A 96 10.73 -21.53 3.02
C ASN A 96 10.62 -22.30 1.68
N ASP A 97 9.52 -23.02 1.48
CA ASP A 97 9.24 -23.72 0.22
C ASP A 97 8.41 -22.85 -0.74
N THR A 98 8.39 -23.18 -2.04
CA THR A 98 7.60 -22.50 -3.07
C THR A 98 6.13 -22.34 -2.68
N ALA A 99 5.51 -23.39 -2.14
CA ALA A 99 4.13 -23.35 -1.64
C ALA A 99 3.96 -22.35 -0.47
N ALA A 100 4.98 -22.20 0.37
CA ALA A 100 4.97 -21.24 1.47
C ALA A 100 4.99 -19.79 0.95
N TYR A 101 5.75 -19.49 -0.11
CA TYR A 101 5.72 -18.17 -0.76
C TYR A 101 4.34 -17.89 -1.35
N VAL A 102 3.74 -18.84 -2.09
CA VAL A 102 2.40 -18.67 -2.70
C VAL A 102 1.33 -18.43 -1.63
N ASN A 103 1.34 -19.21 -0.55
CA ASN A 103 0.36 -19.06 0.52
C ASN A 103 0.59 -17.77 1.32
N LEU A 104 1.84 -17.42 1.60
CA LEU A 104 2.18 -16.15 2.25
C LEU A 104 1.76 -14.95 1.41
N ALA A 105 1.95 -15.00 0.09
CA ALA A 105 1.49 -13.95 -0.83
C ALA A 105 -0.03 -13.75 -0.76
N LYS A 106 -0.82 -14.83 -0.75
CA LYS A 106 -2.28 -14.75 -0.63
C LYS A 106 -2.69 -14.09 0.67
N ILE A 107 -2.12 -14.53 1.80
CA ILE A 107 -2.44 -13.98 3.13
C ILE A 107 -2.02 -12.51 3.22
N PHE A 108 -0.82 -12.19 2.75
CA PHE A 108 -0.32 -10.83 2.68
C PHE A 108 -1.25 -9.94 1.84
N ALA A 109 -1.66 -10.44 0.67
CA ALA A 109 -2.57 -9.72 -0.21
C ALA A 109 -3.91 -9.44 0.45
N THR A 110 -4.51 -10.44 1.10
CA THR A 110 -5.74 -10.27 1.86
C THR A 110 -5.60 -9.21 2.94
N ARG A 111 -4.51 -9.25 3.74
CA ARG A 111 -4.24 -8.23 4.77
C ARG A 111 -4.09 -6.83 4.19
N CYS A 112 -3.39 -6.70 3.06
CA CYS A 112 -3.25 -5.42 2.36
C CYS A 112 -4.59 -4.90 1.85
N MET A 113 -5.41 -5.75 1.25
CA MET A 113 -6.74 -5.39 0.74
C MET A 113 -7.69 -4.98 1.87
N GLU A 114 -7.70 -5.72 2.99
CA GLU A 114 -8.46 -5.37 4.20
C GLU A 114 -8.00 -4.04 4.81
N ALA A 115 -6.71 -3.74 4.74
CA ALA A 115 -6.14 -2.45 5.14
C ALA A 115 -6.38 -1.32 4.10
N GLY A 116 -6.98 -1.63 2.95
CA GLY A 116 -7.18 -0.68 1.85
C GLY A 116 -5.88 -0.21 1.20
N LEU A 117 -4.90 -1.11 1.08
CA LEU A 117 -3.60 -0.90 0.45
C LEU A 117 -3.52 -1.76 -0.83
N THR A 118 -3.80 -1.14 -1.97
CA THR A 118 -3.90 -1.82 -3.28
C THR A 118 -2.65 -1.67 -4.13
N GLU A 119 -1.85 -0.63 -3.87
CA GLU A 119 -0.71 -0.21 -4.68
C GLU A 119 0.54 -0.15 -3.79
N MET A 120 1.65 -0.70 -4.26
CA MET A 120 2.93 -0.71 -3.54
C MET A 120 4.09 -0.82 -4.52
N ARG A 121 5.26 -0.26 -4.18
CA ARG A 121 6.47 -0.36 -4.98
C ARG A 121 7.20 -1.67 -4.71
N CYS A 122 7.58 -2.39 -5.75
CA CYS A 122 8.43 -3.58 -5.66
C CYS A 122 9.81 -3.34 -6.31
N ASP A 123 10.88 -3.40 -5.50
CA ASP A 123 12.27 -3.29 -6.00
C ASP A 123 12.95 -4.68 -6.16
N LEU A 124 12.23 -5.77 -5.89
CA LEU A 124 12.77 -7.13 -5.98
C LEU A 124 13.03 -7.48 -7.45
N GLN A 125 14.20 -8.05 -7.74
CA GLN A 125 14.53 -8.61 -9.05
C GLN A 125 14.29 -10.12 -9.03
N PRO A 126 13.12 -10.61 -9.49
CA PRO A 126 12.83 -12.03 -9.49
C PRO A 126 13.71 -12.77 -10.52
N LYS A 127 14.23 -13.93 -10.13
CA LYS A 127 14.75 -14.91 -11.10
C LYS A 127 13.57 -15.58 -11.79
N PRO A 128 13.61 -15.80 -13.12
CA PRO A 128 12.52 -16.45 -13.84
C PRO A 128 12.23 -17.82 -13.23
N ASN A 129 10.95 -18.11 -12.99
CA ASN A 129 10.47 -19.35 -12.36
C ASN A 129 10.99 -19.58 -10.91
N GLY A 130 11.49 -18.52 -10.27
CA GLY A 130 11.94 -18.53 -8.88
C GLY A 130 10.78 -18.48 -7.88
N LYS A 131 11.10 -18.67 -6.59
CA LYS A 131 10.11 -18.56 -5.49
C LYS A 131 9.53 -17.15 -5.40
N VAL A 132 10.38 -16.14 -5.57
CA VAL A 132 9.99 -14.72 -5.54
C VAL A 132 9.13 -14.35 -6.75
N ASP A 133 9.40 -14.93 -7.92
CA ASP A 133 8.59 -14.71 -9.12
C ASP A 133 7.16 -15.21 -8.91
N LYS A 134 7.01 -16.44 -8.40
CA LYS A 134 5.71 -17.01 -8.04
C LYS A 134 4.99 -16.18 -6.98
N PHE A 135 5.72 -15.66 -5.99
CA PHE A 135 5.18 -14.75 -4.97
C PHE A 135 4.60 -13.48 -5.60
N LEU A 136 5.34 -12.80 -6.48
CA LEU A 136 4.90 -11.58 -7.14
C LEU A 136 3.72 -11.86 -8.08
N ALA A 137 3.77 -12.94 -8.86
CA ALA A 137 2.66 -13.35 -9.72
C ALA A 137 1.36 -13.59 -8.93
N THR A 138 1.47 -14.18 -7.74
CA THR A 138 0.30 -14.39 -6.87
C THR A 138 -0.22 -13.11 -6.22
N LEU A 139 0.63 -12.11 -5.94
CA LEU A 139 0.15 -10.81 -5.48
C LEU A 139 -0.64 -10.09 -6.57
N THR A 140 -0.11 -10.10 -7.81
CA THR A 140 -0.79 -9.50 -8.96
C THR A 140 -2.13 -10.19 -9.23
N SER A 141 -2.20 -11.52 -9.14
CA SER A 141 -3.47 -12.24 -9.32
C SER A 141 -4.50 -11.97 -8.21
N CYS A 142 -4.05 -11.60 -7.00
CA CYS A 142 -4.93 -11.17 -5.91
C CYS A 142 -5.38 -9.70 -6.04
N GLY A 143 -4.96 -8.97 -7.07
CA GLY A 143 -5.40 -7.60 -7.35
C GLY A 143 -4.50 -6.50 -6.79
N ILE A 144 -3.29 -6.83 -6.32
CA ILE A 144 -2.29 -5.84 -5.90
C ILE A 144 -1.48 -5.37 -7.09
N LYS A 145 -1.34 -4.05 -7.23
CA LYS A 145 -0.44 -3.44 -8.21
C LYS A 145 0.94 -3.24 -7.57
N LEU A 146 1.96 -3.82 -8.20
CA LEU A 146 3.36 -3.78 -7.76
C LEU A 146 4.10 -2.49 -8.20
N GLU A 147 3.37 -1.58 -8.81
CA GLU A 147 3.82 -0.25 -9.17
C GLU A 147 2.89 0.78 -8.52
N GLU A 148 3.50 1.79 -7.91
CA GLU A 148 2.75 2.92 -7.39
C GLU A 148 2.48 3.94 -8.50
N PRO A 149 1.32 4.63 -8.45
CA PRO A 149 1.07 5.72 -9.37
C PRO A 149 2.03 6.89 -9.10
N GLU A 150 2.28 7.65 -10.15
CA GLU A 150 3.05 8.88 -10.04
C GLU A 150 2.29 9.93 -9.22
N ARG A 151 3.08 10.81 -8.60
CA ARG A 151 2.55 11.93 -7.85
C ARG A 151 2.03 13.01 -8.81
N LEU A 152 0.81 13.47 -8.57
CA LEU A 152 0.24 14.59 -9.31
C LEU A 152 0.96 15.89 -8.92
N LYS A 153 1.53 16.54 -9.93
CA LYS A 153 2.14 17.87 -9.82
C LYS A 153 1.13 18.93 -10.25
N PRO A 154 1.19 20.14 -9.68
CA PRO A 154 0.35 21.23 -10.18
C PRO A 154 0.75 21.56 -11.63
N ALA A 155 -0.25 21.69 -12.50
CA ALA A 155 -0.04 22.07 -13.89
C ALA A 155 0.58 23.48 -13.98
N ARG A 156 1.69 23.58 -14.69
CA ARG A 156 2.35 24.86 -15.00
C ARG A 156 1.77 25.41 -16.31
N PRO A 157 1.81 26.74 -16.52
CA PRO A 157 1.29 27.34 -17.75
C PRO A 157 1.91 26.78 -19.04
N TRP A 158 3.16 26.33 -18.98
CA TRP A 158 3.91 25.77 -20.11
C TRP A 158 3.86 24.23 -20.21
N ASP A 159 3.12 23.55 -19.33
CA ASP A 159 2.97 22.09 -19.43
C ASP A 159 2.04 21.77 -20.61
N MET A 160 2.55 20.96 -21.54
CA MET A 160 1.83 20.52 -22.74
C MET A 160 0.70 19.53 -22.41
N GLU A 161 0.96 18.63 -21.46
CA GLU A 161 0.01 17.61 -21.02
C GLU A 161 -0.50 17.94 -19.61
N ARG A 162 -1.83 17.88 -19.44
CA ARG A 162 -2.51 18.14 -18.17
C ARG A 162 -3.37 16.92 -17.84
N PRO A 163 -2.80 15.91 -17.17
CA PRO A 163 -3.55 14.71 -16.85
C PRO A 163 -4.73 15.08 -15.95
N GLU A 164 -5.86 14.44 -16.20
CA GLU A 164 -7.07 14.61 -15.39
C GLU A 164 -6.81 14.13 -13.96
N LYS A 165 -7.48 14.77 -13.00
CA LYS A 165 -7.34 14.38 -11.61
C LYS A 165 -8.12 13.08 -11.39
N PRO A 166 -7.56 12.07 -10.70
CA PRO A 166 -8.21 10.78 -10.47
C PRO A 166 -9.58 10.83 -9.76
N TRP A 167 -9.92 11.96 -9.14
CA TRP A 167 -11.18 12.16 -8.42
C TRP A 167 -12.15 13.10 -9.15
N GLU A 168 -11.74 13.66 -10.30
CA GLU A 168 -12.68 14.36 -11.18
C GLU A 168 -13.40 13.27 -11.97
N VAL A 169 -14.71 13.14 -11.73
CA VAL A 169 -15.58 12.29 -12.55
C VAL A 169 -16.07 13.16 -13.69
N THR A 170 -15.59 12.89 -14.90
CA THR A 170 -16.14 13.45 -16.13
C THR A 170 -17.36 12.61 -16.52
N GLU A 171 -18.54 13.23 -16.46
CA GLU A 171 -19.80 12.66 -16.95
C GLU A 171 -19.82 12.59 -18.49
#